data_AF-A0A1F7BNW5-F1
#
_entry.id   AF-A0A1F7BNW5-F1
#
_cell.length_a   1.000
_cell.length_b   1.000
_cell.length_c   1.000
_cell.angle_alpha   90.00
_cell.angle_beta   90.00
_cell.angle_gamma   90.00
#
_symmetry.space_group_name_H-M   'P 1'
#
loop_
_entity.id
_entity.type
_entity.pdbx_description
1 polymer ?
#
loop_
_entity_poly.entity_id
_entity_poly.type
_entity_poly.pdbx_seq_one_letter_code
_entity_poly.pdbx_strand_id
1 'polypeptide(L)'
;MNTLHSAKVNRSDVAITPLHSPSRNVATGRLGTVAAVSLALASFLPIEKAETKEKDQTFSVAERTTALAKNNHPEWEAWTDAGKNLEDLSINDGILTCTFDGQRITGTVNAQNELLTAQLRGYGIRLTHPVSQKQFERFLRNAVSATKHIDQTCNHITRDNQLEAYGGARFLFTGTTKDHGTHQYIATVRDVLRVIQGSDTTRLYRDDVTGNTITELNGTSPKNFERTVENGTALVQKQTYEDDYLRKHIDHENGRYRDETWYRHFSTGELHRISTVIHEHDNQPEQLLLRTDYWQSGGLRVTLDTKAGSMRYYQEDGDLVYGEDHQNDKNAHKRYMVDAKGNHFGNYHDEKAKNSDLTPSHYLDILAKKLDTPERFAVFFEQFFEYEYDNGDYWQSAEETVKRIDKESGKMEGDCDDWAFFGRDVKRRQGENAHVLLIPHHAICVWVREVQTKEGTRYHAYSIGTFGYDENGNRFTNHESDGDKVNGYDTVLDALNSLMKKYKYPGLGLSEGQDYELHENWIFIAPVPRAGRFAIVDSDFFLREV
;
A
#
# COMPACT_ATOMS: atom_id res chain seq x y z
N MET A 1 -61.33 36.64 -6.98
CA MET A 1 -60.61 37.46 -5.98
C MET A 1 -59.54 36.60 -5.33
N ASN A 2 -58.27 36.93 -5.15
CA ASN A 2 -57.33 37.99 -5.58
C ASN A 2 -55.92 37.35 -5.42
N THR A 3 -55.15 37.13 -6.49
CA THR A 3 -53.97 37.91 -6.98
C THR A 3 -52.66 37.90 -6.18
N LEU A 4 -51.58 37.50 -6.89
CA LEU A 4 -50.18 38.02 -6.92
C LEU A 4 -49.22 37.61 -5.76
N HIS A 5 -47.91 37.35 -5.92
CA HIS A 5 -46.91 37.77 -6.92
C HIS A 5 -45.77 36.74 -7.14
N SER A 6 -45.30 36.67 -8.39
CA SER A 6 -43.99 36.15 -8.81
C SER A 6 -42.94 37.26 -8.81
N ALA A 7 -41.69 36.96 -8.43
CA ALA A 7 -40.54 37.83 -8.69
C ALA A 7 -39.54 37.14 -9.63
N LYS A 8 -39.31 37.77 -10.80
CA LYS A 8 -38.20 37.50 -11.72
C LYS A 8 -37.00 38.34 -11.29
N VAL A 9 -35.79 37.79 -11.38
CA VAL A 9 -34.55 38.55 -11.47
C VAL A 9 -33.81 38.14 -12.73
N ASN A 10 -33.42 39.14 -13.52
CA ASN A 10 -32.72 39.07 -14.79
C ASN A 10 -31.46 39.93 -14.64
N ARG A 11 -30.30 39.45 -15.13
CA ARG A 11 -29.05 40.17 -15.52
C ARG A 11 -27.91 39.14 -15.54
N SER A 12 -26.97 39.09 -16.46
CA SER A 12 -26.70 39.84 -17.70
C SER A 12 -25.50 39.16 -18.37
N ASP A 13 -25.53 39.14 -19.70
CA ASP A 13 -24.49 38.64 -20.59
C ASP A 13 -23.14 39.34 -20.42
N VAL A 14 -22.05 38.58 -20.47
CA VAL A 14 -20.72 39.08 -20.87
C VAL A 14 -20.15 38.13 -21.91
N ALA A 15 -20.06 38.62 -23.14
CA ALA A 15 -19.38 37.98 -24.26
C ALA A 15 -17.87 38.29 -24.23
N ILE A 16 -17.03 37.29 -24.50
CA ILE A 16 -15.63 37.49 -24.92
C ILE A 16 -15.36 36.60 -26.13
N THR A 17 -14.98 37.25 -27.23
CA THR A 17 -14.70 36.72 -28.57
C THR A 17 -13.29 36.09 -28.63
N PRO A 18 -13.05 35.07 -29.48
CA PRO A 18 -11.78 34.32 -29.50
C PRO A 18 -10.72 34.96 -30.39
N LEU A 19 -9.43 34.68 -30.10
CA LEU A 19 -8.29 35.07 -30.93
C LEU A 19 -7.49 33.84 -31.37
N HIS A 20 -7.22 33.80 -32.68
CA HIS A 20 -6.54 32.76 -33.42
C HIS A 20 -5.08 32.51 -33.02
N SER A 21 -4.64 31.27 -33.27
CA SER A 21 -3.28 30.71 -33.20
C SER A 21 -2.26 31.38 -34.14
N PRO A 22 -0.94 31.09 -34.00
CA PRO A 22 -0.37 29.99 -34.80
C PRO A 22 0.76 29.15 -34.15
N SER A 23 0.95 28.00 -34.79
CA SER A 23 1.93 26.89 -34.68
C SER A 23 3.42 27.18 -34.43
N ARG A 24 4.14 26.26 -33.75
CA ARG A 24 5.14 25.29 -34.31
C ARG A 24 6.08 24.65 -33.25
N ASN A 25 6.30 23.34 -33.43
CA ASN A 25 7.50 22.52 -33.17
C ASN A 25 8.19 22.52 -31.79
N VAL A 26 8.19 21.36 -31.10
CA VAL A 26 9.41 20.56 -30.81
C VAL A 26 9.01 19.09 -30.65
N ALA A 27 9.34 18.26 -31.64
CA ALA A 27 9.35 16.81 -31.55
C ALA A 27 10.81 16.36 -31.51
N THR A 28 11.32 15.94 -30.35
CA THR A 28 12.60 15.19 -30.20
C THR A 28 12.83 14.57 -28.80
N GLY A 29 11.91 14.66 -27.85
CA GLY A 29 12.14 14.17 -26.47
C GLY A 29 11.80 12.71 -26.17
N ARG A 30 11.18 11.94 -27.08
CA ARG A 30 10.54 10.65 -26.73
C ARG A 30 11.33 9.38 -27.03
N LEU A 31 12.45 9.44 -27.76
CA LEU A 31 13.23 8.24 -28.11
C LEU A 31 14.31 7.87 -27.08
N GLY A 32 14.77 8.81 -26.25
CA GLY A 32 15.79 8.54 -25.22
C GLY A 32 15.27 7.77 -24.00
N THR A 33 14.01 7.99 -23.62
CA THR A 33 13.40 7.40 -22.42
C THR A 33 13.07 5.92 -22.59
N VAL A 34 12.78 5.48 -23.82
CA VAL A 34 12.42 4.08 -24.10
C VAL A 34 13.64 3.16 -24.02
N ALA A 35 14.81 3.61 -24.50
CA ALA A 35 16.05 2.81 -24.47
C ALA A 35 16.62 2.62 -23.05
N ALA A 36 16.43 3.60 -22.16
CA ALA A 36 16.92 3.51 -20.76
C ALA A 36 16.09 2.51 -19.92
N VAL A 37 14.81 2.36 -20.23
CA VAL A 37 13.92 1.40 -19.57
C VAL A 37 14.17 -0.03 -20.07
N SER A 38 14.56 -0.22 -21.34
CA SER A 38 14.93 -1.54 -21.89
C SER A 38 16.21 -2.13 -21.26
N LEU A 39 17.18 -1.30 -20.89
CA LEU A 39 18.42 -1.78 -20.25
C LEU A 39 18.22 -2.19 -18.78
N ALA A 40 17.25 -1.59 -18.08
CA ALA A 40 16.97 -1.86 -16.67
C ALA A 40 16.16 -3.15 -16.45
N LEU A 41 15.43 -3.63 -17.45
CA LEU A 41 14.66 -4.89 -17.37
C LEU A 41 15.49 -6.11 -17.83
N ALA A 42 16.48 -5.93 -18.70
CA ALA A 42 17.38 -7.02 -19.12
C ALA A 42 18.34 -7.49 -18.00
N SER A 43 18.56 -6.68 -16.95
CA SER A 43 19.41 -7.03 -15.81
C SER A 43 18.75 -7.93 -14.74
N PHE A 44 17.48 -8.31 -14.94
CA PHE A 44 16.73 -9.17 -13.99
C PHE A 44 16.47 -10.59 -14.51
N LEU A 45 17.02 -10.96 -15.68
CA LEU A 45 16.94 -12.34 -16.14
C LEU A 45 18.02 -13.19 -15.44
N PRO A 46 17.67 -14.30 -14.78
CA PRO A 46 18.66 -15.27 -14.34
C PRO A 46 19.34 -15.90 -15.57
N ILE A 47 20.67 -15.87 -15.60
CA ILE A 47 21.47 -16.66 -16.54
C ILE A 47 21.25 -18.13 -16.17
N GLU A 48 20.53 -18.87 -17.00
CA GLU A 48 20.41 -20.33 -16.89
C GLU A 48 21.81 -20.95 -16.97
N LYS A 49 22.27 -21.56 -15.86
CA LYS A 49 23.36 -22.54 -15.93
C LYS A 49 22.77 -23.83 -16.48
N ALA A 50 23.11 -24.15 -17.71
CA ALA A 50 22.93 -25.47 -18.27
C ALA A 50 23.67 -26.50 -17.42
N GLU A 51 22.95 -27.52 -16.95
CA GLU A 51 23.55 -28.72 -16.38
C GLU A 51 24.21 -29.53 -17.51
N THR A 52 25.52 -29.75 -17.40
CA THR A 52 26.20 -30.85 -18.11
C THR A 52 26.88 -31.76 -17.11
N LYS A 53 26.48 -33.04 -17.17
CA LYS A 53 27.13 -34.17 -16.49
C LYS A 53 28.45 -34.56 -17.17
N GLU A 54 29.30 -35.17 -16.34
CA GLU A 54 30.39 -36.12 -16.60
C GLU A 54 31.86 -35.66 -16.59
N LYS A 55 32.57 -36.32 -15.66
CA LYS A 55 33.88 -37.02 -15.73
C LYS A 55 35.19 -36.24 -15.57
N ASP A 56 35.92 -36.75 -14.57
CA ASP A 56 37.37 -36.77 -14.34
C ASP A 56 38.26 -36.13 -15.42
N GLN A 57 39.14 -35.22 -14.98
CA GLN A 57 40.59 -35.40 -15.10
C GLN A 57 41.35 -34.33 -14.31
N THR A 58 42.23 -34.81 -13.45
CA THR A 58 43.31 -34.06 -12.80
C THR A 58 44.31 -33.53 -13.83
N PHE A 59 44.61 -32.24 -13.79
CA PHE A 59 45.89 -31.69 -14.24
C PHE A 59 46.33 -30.53 -13.34
N SER A 60 47.59 -30.60 -12.93
CA SER A 60 48.33 -29.64 -12.12
C SER A 60 48.89 -28.52 -12.99
N VAL A 61 49.00 -27.30 -12.45
CA VAL A 61 50.14 -26.38 -12.72
C VAL A 61 50.43 -25.51 -11.48
N ALA A 62 51.64 -25.72 -10.99
CA ALA A 62 52.59 -24.88 -10.25
C ALA A 62 52.20 -23.51 -9.66
N GLU A 63 52.54 -23.42 -8.37
CA GLU A 63 52.97 -22.31 -7.53
C GLU A 63 53.48 -21.01 -8.20
N ARG A 64 53.07 -19.88 -7.63
CA ARG A 64 54.01 -18.90 -7.06
C ARG A 64 53.38 -18.01 -5.98
N THR A 65 53.78 -18.32 -4.76
CA THR A 65 54.01 -17.49 -3.57
C THR A 65 53.89 -15.96 -3.69
N THR A 66 53.07 -15.40 -2.79
CA THR A 66 53.56 -14.52 -1.72
C THR A 66 52.66 -14.63 -0.49
N ALA A 67 53.24 -15.12 0.60
CA ALA A 67 52.63 -15.13 1.91
C ALA A 67 52.57 -13.71 2.50
N LEU A 68 51.37 -13.28 2.88
CA LEU A 68 51.17 -12.41 4.03
C LEU A 68 50.14 -13.10 4.92
N ALA A 69 50.53 -13.30 6.18
CA ALA A 69 49.84 -14.13 7.16
C ALA A 69 48.38 -13.70 7.32
N LYS A 70 47.46 -14.57 6.90
CA LYS A 70 46.04 -14.47 7.22
C LYS A 70 45.80 -15.12 8.58
N ASN A 71 45.42 -14.32 9.57
CA ASN A 71 44.67 -14.80 10.73
C ASN A 71 43.25 -15.13 10.25
N ASN A 72 43.08 -16.29 9.61
CA ASN A 72 41.77 -16.76 9.18
C ASN A 72 41.04 -17.42 10.36
N HIS A 73 40.05 -16.73 10.90
CA HIS A 73 38.98 -17.37 11.68
C HIS A 73 38.08 -18.15 10.68
N PRO A 74 37.62 -19.37 11.01
CA PRO A 74 36.85 -20.22 10.08
C PRO A 74 35.41 -19.74 9.78
N GLU A 75 34.95 -18.63 10.37
CA GLU A 75 33.59 -18.09 10.13
C GLU A 75 33.52 -17.11 8.93
N TRP A 76 34.65 -16.80 8.27
CA TRP A 76 34.74 -15.69 7.31
C TRP A 76 34.66 -16.08 5.83
N GLU A 77 34.62 -17.37 5.49
CA GLU A 77 34.36 -17.83 4.11
C GLU A 77 32.95 -17.43 3.61
N ALA A 78 32.06 -17.00 4.51
CA ALA A 78 30.71 -16.54 4.17
C ALA A 78 30.64 -15.13 3.55
N TRP A 79 31.72 -14.33 3.57
CA TRP A 79 31.73 -13.00 2.92
C TRP A 79 32.24 -13.04 1.48
N THR A 80 32.91 -14.12 1.06
CA THR A 80 33.52 -14.24 -0.27
C THR A 80 32.58 -14.63 -1.41
N ASP A 81 31.32 -14.98 -1.10
CA ASP A 81 30.26 -15.16 -2.12
C ASP A 81 29.53 -13.84 -2.48
N ALA A 82 29.89 -12.72 -1.83
CA ALA A 82 29.27 -11.40 -2.05
C ALA A 82 29.82 -10.69 -3.29
N GLY A 83 29.36 -11.09 -4.47
CA GLY A 83 29.41 -10.30 -5.70
C GLY A 83 30.81 -10.09 -6.33
N LYS A 84 30.87 -9.98 -7.67
CA LYS A 84 32.13 -9.78 -8.43
C LYS A 84 32.88 -8.47 -8.14
N ASN A 85 32.37 -7.63 -7.24
CA ASN A 85 32.79 -6.24 -7.07
C ASN A 85 33.41 -5.95 -5.69
N LEU A 86 33.36 -6.89 -4.74
CA LEU A 86 33.96 -6.75 -3.41
C LEU A 86 35.30 -7.49 -3.35
N GLU A 87 36.37 -6.76 -3.07
CA GLU A 87 37.76 -7.24 -3.03
C GLU A 87 38.42 -6.83 -1.70
N ASP A 88 39.50 -7.51 -1.32
CA ASP A 88 40.38 -7.15 -0.20
C ASP A 88 39.70 -6.86 1.14
N LEU A 89 38.56 -7.52 1.41
CA LEU A 89 37.85 -7.38 2.67
C LEU A 89 38.69 -7.94 3.84
N SER A 90 38.91 -7.12 4.85
CA SER A 90 39.54 -7.49 6.12
C SER A 90 38.96 -6.69 7.27
N ILE A 91 38.93 -7.30 8.46
CA ILE A 91 38.54 -6.63 9.71
C ILE A 91 39.65 -6.85 10.72
N ASN A 92 40.27 -5.77 11.20
CA ASN A 92 41.34 -5.82 12.21
C ASN A 92 41.00 -4.85 13.34
N ASP A 93 40.96 -5.33 14.58
CA ASP A 93 40.69 -4.52 15.78
C ASP A 93 39.41 -3.67 15.68
N GLY A 94 38.33 -4.26 15.14
CA GLY A 94 37.05 -3.57 14.93
C GLY A 94 37.03 -2.59 13.75
N ILE A 95 38.10 -2.53 12.97
CA ILE A 95 38.20 -1.69 11.76
C ILE A 95 38.04 -2.58 10.53
N LEU A 96 36.98 -2.34 9.76
CA LEU A 96 36.76 -2.94 8.47
C LEU A 96 37.50 -2.16 7.39
N THR A 97 38.15 -2.87 6.46
CA THR A 97 38.68 -2.32 5.21
C THR A 97 38.32 -3.23 4.05
N CYS A 98 37.90 -2.67 2.92
CA CYS A 98 37.66 -3.42 1.68
C CYS A 98 37.83 -2.51 0.45
N THR A 99 37.79 -3.12 -0.72
CA THR A 99 37.69 -2.45 -2.01
C THR A 99 36.35 -2.83 -2.64
N PHE A 100 35.55 -1.85 -3.05
CA PHE A 100 34.29 -2.10 -3.76
C PHE A 100 34.21 -1.23 -5.01
N ASP A 101 33.97 -1.83 -6.18
CA ASP A 101 34.01 -1.14 -7.48
C ASP A 101 35.30 -0.31 -7.67
N GLY A 102 36.44 -0.87 -7.24
CA GLY A 102 37.75 -0.21 -7.29
C GLY A 102 37.95 0.92 -6.27
N GLN A 103 37.01 1.13 -5.35
CA GLN A 103 37.09 2.17 -4.33
C GLN A 103 37.40 1.57 -2.97
N ARG A 104 38.45 2.08 -2.32
CA ARG A 104 38.79 1.69 -0.96
C ARG A 104 37.76 2.25 0.02
N ILE A 105 37.21 1.37 0.84
CA ILE A 105 36.30 1.67 1.94
C ILE A 105 36.97 1.27 3.24
N THR A 106 36.85 2.12 4.26
CA THR A 106 37.17 1.76 5.64
C THR A 106 35.95 1.97 6.52
N GLY A 107 35.90 1.38 7.70
CA GLY A 107 34.76 1.54 8.59
C GLY A 107 35.00 0.93 9.96
N THR A 108 34.09 1.18 10.88
CA THR A 108 34.10 0.51 12.19
C THR A 108 32.95 -0.48 12.28
N VAL A 109 33.20 -1.63 12.91
CA VAL A 109 32.19 -2.65 13.17
C VAL A 109 31.98 -2.83 14.68
N ASN A 110 30.80 -3.28 15.07
CA ASN A 110 30.51 -3.68 16.45
C ASN A 110 30.99 -5.12 16.73
N ALA A 111 30.73 -5.61 17.95
CA ALA A 111 31.08 -6.97 18.36
C ALA A 111 30.31 -8.07 17.60
N GLN A 112 29.21 -7.71 16.93
CA GLN A 112 28.41 -8.57 16.06
C GLN A 112 28.87 -8.49 14.59
N ASN A 113 29.99 -7.80 14.31
CA ASN A 113 30.53 -7.56 12.97
C ASN A 113 29.57 -6.78 12.05
N GLU A 114 28.67 -5.99 12.63
CA GLU A 114 27.80 -5.08 11.89
C GLU A 114 28.51 -3.74 11.73
N LEU A 115 28.43 -3.18 10.52
CA LEU A 115 29.04 -1.90 10.21
C LEU A 115 28.31 -0.78 10.97
N LEU A 116 29.07 0.11 11.61
CA LEU A 116 28.56 1.28 12.33
C LEU A 116 28.90 2.59 11.61
N THR A 117 30.09 2.65 11.04
CA THR A 117 30.55 3.78 10.24
C THR A 117 31.28 3.31 9.01
N ALA A 118 31.29 4.13 7.96
CA ALA A 118 32.10 3.88 6.78
C ALA A 118 32.79 5.17 6.33
N GLN A 119 33.91 5.05 5.65
CA GLN A 119 34.60 6.12 4.96
C GLN A 119 34.76 5.73 3.49
N LEU A 120 34.23 6.56 2.61
CA LEU A 120 34.16 6.28 1.18
C LEU A 120 34.36 7.58 0.40
N ARG A 121 35.35 7.61 -0.52
CA ARG A 121 35.67 8.78 -1.35
C ARG A 121 35.89 10.09 -0.56
N GLY A 122 36.41 9.98 0.66
CA GLY A 122 36.62 11.13 1.55
C GLY A 122 35.38 11.56 2.35
N TYR A 123 34.23 10.90 2.15
CA TYR A 123 33.03 11.06 2.96
C TYR A 123 33.07 10.14 4.18
N GLY A 124 32.82 10.69 5.36
CA GLY A 124 32.49 9.90 6.55
C GLY A 124 31.00 9.62 6.57
N ILE A 125 30.61 8.37 6.73
CA ILE A 125 29.21 7.92 6.72
C ILE A 125 28.91 7.36 8.10
N ARG A 126 28.06 8.06 8.84
CA ARG A 126 27.49 7.56 10.10
C ARG A 126 26.22 6.78 9.80
N LEU A 127 26.14 5.54 10.25
CA LEU A 127 24.94 4.74 10.08
C LEU A 127 23.99 5.01 11.26
N THR A 128 22.73 5.30 10.96
CA THR A 128 21.69 5.44 12.01
C THR A 128 21.31 4.10 12.63
N HIS A 129 21.53 3.01 11.90
CA HIS A 129 21.31 1.64 12.31
C HIS A 129 22.50 0.79 11.83
N PRO A 130 23.00 -0.17 12.64
CA PRO A 130 24.05 -1.07 12.20
C PRO A 130 23.67 -1.81 10.90
N VAL A 131 24.62 -1.98 9.98
CA VAL A 131 24.40 -2.72 8.73
C VAL A 131 24.95 -4.14 8.91
N SER A 132 24.05 -5.12 8.83
CA SER A 132 24.39 -6.54 8.90
C SER A 132 25.18 -7.02 7.68
N GLN A 133 25.85 -8.16 7.80
CA GLN A 133 26.56 -8.82 6.69
C GLN A 133 25.65 -9.02 5.46
N LYS A 134 24.39 -9.44 5.66
CA LYS A 134 23.43 -9.68 4.57
C LYS A 134 23.09 -8.41 3.79
N GLN A 135 23.22 -7.24 4.40
CA GLN A 135 22.89 -5.94 3.81
C GLN A 135 24.14 -5.18 3.32
N PHE A 136 25.33 -5.67 3.65
CA PHE A 136 26.58 -4.94 3.46
C PHE A 136 26.84 -4.58 1.99
N GLU A 137 26.76 -5.54 1.07
CA GLU A 137 27.00 -5.27 -0.36
C GLU A 137 25.97 -4.26 -0.92
N ARG A 138 24.70 -4.39 -0.53
CA ARG A 138 23.63 -3.46 -0.92
C ARG A 138 23.93 -2.05 -0.41
N PHE A 139 24.37 -1.92 0.84
CA PHE A 139 24.78 -0.65 1.41
C PHE A 139 25.95 -0.03 0.62
N LEU A 140 26.99 -0.80 0.30
CA LEU A 140 28.15 -0.31 -0.47
C LEU A 140 27.75 0.19 -1.85
N ARG A 141 26.92 -0.58 -2.57
CA ARG A 141 26.37 -0.18 -3.88
C ARG A 141 25.62 1.13 -3.79
N ASN A 142 24.78 1.28 -2.76
CA ASN A 142 24.02 2.51 -2.54
C ASN A 142 24.93 3.69 -2.19
N ALA A 143 25.92 3.48 -1.34
CA ALA A 143 26.86 4.52 -0.90
C ALA A 143 27.75 5.01 -2.04
N VAL A 144 28.29 4.11 -2.88
CA VAL A 144 29.09 4.47 -4.06
C VAL A 144 28.26 5.29 -5.05
N SER A 145 27.03 4.86 -5.32
CA SER A 145 26.13 5.58 -6.21
C SER A 145 25.74 6.95 -5.65
N ALA A 146 25.31 7.02 -4.38
CA ALA A 146 24.92 8.26 -3.73
C ALA A 146 26.08 9.27 -3.69
N THR A 147 27.28 8.86 -3.27
CA THR A 147 28.45 9.75 -3.23
C THR A 147 28.85 10.26 -4.62
N LYS A 148 28.68 9.45 -5.68
CA LYS A 148 28.85 9.91 -7.07
C LYS A 148 27.84 11.00 -7.44
N HIS A 149 26.58 10.87 -7.07
CA HIS A 149 25.58 11.91 -7.32
C HIS A 149 25.85 13.18 -6.49
N ILE A 150 26.34 13.05 -5.26
CA ILE A 150 26.75 14.20 -4.45
C ILE A 150 27.88 14.97 -5.13
N ASP A 151 28.93 14.30 -5.61
CA ASP A 151 30.04 14.95 -6.32
C ASP A 151 29.59 15.67 -7.61
N GLN A 152 28.57 15.16 -8.26
CA GLN A 152 28.02 15.75 -9.49
C GLN A 152 27.16 16.99 -9.21
N THR A 153 26.51 17.03 -8.05
CA THR A 153 25.48 18.03 -7.72
C THR A 153 26.02 19.15 -6.82
N CYS A 154 26.87 18.81 -5.86
CA CYS A 154 27.35 19.73 -4.83
C CYS A 154 28.81 20.12 -5.07
N ASN A 155 29.14 21.39 -4.84
CA ASN A 155 30.53 21.87 -4.88
C ASN A 155 31.28 21.54 -3.58
N HIS A 156 30.55 21.48 -2.46
CA HIS A 156 31.12 21.26 -1.14
C HIS A 156 30.07 20.69 -0.18
N ILE A 157 30.48 19.79 0.73
CA ILE A 157 29.66 19.34 1.88
C ILE A 157 30.14 20.07 3.13
N THR A 158 29.22 20.77 3.79
CA THR A 158 29.49 21.45 5.06
C THR A 158 29.39 20.45 6.22
N ARG A 159 30.33 20.52 7.18
CA ARG A 159 30.61 19.55 8.28
C ARG A 159 31.52 18.39 7.87
N ASP A 160 32.74 18.70 7.47
CA ASP A 160 33.84 17.74 7.30
C ASP A 160 33.46 16.49 6.48
N ASN A 161 32.70 16.70 5.39
CA ASN A 161 32.23 15.63 4.49
C ASN A 161 31.47 14.49 5.21
N GLN A 162 30.71 14.81 6.26
CA GLN A 162 29.91 13.80 6.98
C GLN A 162 28.53 13.61 6.35
N LEU A 163 28.16 12.35 6.14
CA LEU A 163 26.85 11.86 5.70
C LEU A 163 26.21 11.05 6.83
N GLU A 164 24.89 11.13 6.95
CA GLU A 164 24.11 10.25 7.82
C GLU A 164 23.25 9.30 6.99
N ALA A 165 23.46 8.00 7.13
CA ALA A 165 22.75 6.99 6.36
C ALA A 165 21.52 6.47 7.10
N TYR A 166 20.36 6.58 6.46
CA TYR A 166 19.07 6.08 6.91
C TYR A 166 18.70 4.83 6.12
N GLY A 167 18.56 3.69 6.82
CA GLY A 167 18.21 2.40 6.22
C GLY A 167 19.20 1.90 5.15
N GLY A 168 20.43 2.41 5.14
CA GLY A 168 21.46 2.04 4.16
C GLY A 168 21.19 2.45 2.71
N ALA A 169 20.19 3.31 2.45
CA ALA A 169 19.79 3.71 1.10
C ALA A 169 19.68 5.24 0.89
N ARG A 170 19.48 6.00 1.96
CA ARG A 170 19.33 7.47 1.93
C ARG A 170 20.44 8.10 2.76
N PHE A 171 21.12 9.10 2.21
CA PHE A 171 22.26 9.76 2.84
C PHE A 171 21.95 11.24 3.03
N LEU A 172 21.66 11.64 4.27
CA LEU A 172 21.39 13.02 4.64
C LEU A 172 22.71 13.77 4.84
N PHE A 173 22.81 14.96 4.28
CA PHE A 173 23.99 15.83 4.44
C PHE A 173 23.62 17.29 4.28
N THR A 174 24.55 18.19 4.63
CA THR A 174 24.40 19.62 4.36
C THR A 174 25.46 20.01 3.33
N GLY A 175 25.07 20.57 2.19
CA GLY A 175 25.98 20.88 1.10
C GLY A 175 25.68 22.22 0.45
N THR A 176 26.60 22.68 -0.38
CA THR A 176 26.46 23.90 -1.21
C THR A 176 26.43 23.47 -2.66
N THR A 177 25.33 23.75 -3.37
CA THR A 177 25.20 23.52 -4.82
C THR A 177 25.68 24.74 -5.60
N LYS A 178 25.87 24.57 -6.92
CA LYS A 178 26.37 25.64 -7.81
C LYS A 178 25.47 26.89 -7.84
N ASP A 179 24.17 26.69 -7.67
CA ASP A 179 23.18 27.73 -7.99
C ASP A 179 22.37 28.21 -6.77
N HIS A 180 22.46 27.57 -5.60
CA HIS A 180 21.45 27.75 -4.55
C HIS A 180 21.95 27.93 -3.11
N GLY A 181 23.25 28.01 -2.83
CA GLY A 181 23.73 28.21 -1.45
C GLY A 181 23.68 26.94 -0.59
N THR A 182 23.96 27.07 0.71
CA THR A 182 24.09 25.93 1.64
C THR A 182 22.74 25.47 2.17
N HIS A 183 22.40 24.21 1.93
CA HIS A 183 21.14 23.58 2.37
C HIS A 183 21.36 22.15 2.85
N GLN A 184 20.35 21.57 3.51
CA GLN A 184 20.28 20.13 3.71
C GLN A 184 19.81 19.42 2.43
N TYR A 185 20.37 18.24 2.18
CA TYR A 185 20.08 17.41 1.03
C TYR A 185 20.00 15.94 1.46
N ILE A 186 19.25 15.14 0.71
CA ILE A 186 19.22 13.69 0.80
C ILE A 186 19.72 13.13 -0.53
N ALA A 187 20.82 12.40 -0.50
CA ALA A 187 21.29 11.62 -1.65
C ALA A 187 20.72 10.20 -1.61
N THR A 188 20.35 9.71 -2.79
CA THR A 188 19.90 8.34 -3.05
C THR A 188 20.75 7.73 -4.17
N VAL A 189 20.43 6.50 -4.58
CA VAL A 189 21.09 5.85 -5.72
C VAL A 189 20.74 6.46 -7.09
N ARG A 190 19.84 7.45 -7.12
CA ARG A 190 19.37 8.08 -8.37
C ARG A 190 19.62 9.57 -8.41
N ASP A 191 19.50 10.24 -7.26
CA ASP A 191 19.46 11.70 -7.22
C ASP A 191 19.86 12.30 -5.87
N VAL A 192 20.13 13.60 -5.86
CA VAL A 192 20.38 14.45 -4.69
C VAL A 192 19.23 15.45 -4.55
N LEU A 193 18.38 15.22 -3.55
CA LEU A 193 17.18 16.02 -3.31
C LEU A 193 17.45 17.09 -2.26
N ARG A 194 17.11 18.34 -2.54
CA ARG A 194 17.15 19.41 -1.53
C ARG A 194 16.07 19.17 -0.48
N VAL A 195 16.46 19.13 0.79
CA VAL A 195 15.51 19.18 1.91
C VAL A 195 15.04 20.62 2.01
N ILE A 196 13.83 20.86 1.54
CA ILE A 196 13.13 22.12 1.78
C ILE A 196 12.64 22.04 3.22
N GLN A 197 13.32 22.74 4.14
CA GLN A 197 12.73 23.05 5.44
C GLN A 197 11.45 23.83 5.14
N GLY A 198 10.31 23.15 5.22
CA GLY A 198 9.02 23.76 4.95
C GLY A 198 8.83 24.91 5.92
N SER A 199 8.86 26.14 5.40
CA SER A 199 8.22 27.27 6.05
C SER A 199 6.77 26.88 6.32
N ASP A 200 6.35 26.91 7.59
CA ASP A 200 4.97 26.87 8.09
C ASP A 200 3.93 26.52 7.01
N THR A 201 3.82 25.24 6.67
CA THR A 201 2.84 24.81 5.69
C THR A 201 1.48 24.86 6.35
N THR A 202 0.71 25.89 6.02
CA THR A 202 -0.72 25.93 6.30
C THR A 202 -1.39 24.98 5.31
N ARG A 203 -1.90 23.84 5.78
CA ARG A 203 -2.73 22.96 4.94
C ARG A 203 -4.18 23.36 5.13
N LEU A 204 -4.84 23.68 4.02
CA LEU A 204 -6.26 23.99 4.00
C LEU A 204 -6.98 22.75 3.47
N TYR A 205 -7.71 22.07 4.34
CA TYR A 205 -8.64 21.03 3.93
C TYR A 205 -10.03 21.63 3.87
N ARG A 206 -10.81 21.22 2.89
CA ARG A 206 -12.25 21.47 2.91
C ARG A 206 -12.89 20.17 3.38
N ASP A 207 -13.64 20.25 4.48
CA ASP A 207 -14.50 19.17 4.90
C ASP A 207 -15.70 19.15 3.95
N ASP A 208 -15.75 18.15 3.09
CA ASP A 208 -16.78 18.04 2.05
C ASP A 208 -18.16 17.70 2.63
N VAL A 209 -18.24 17.26 3.89
CA VAL A 209 -19.51 16.96 4.58
C VAL A 209 -20.09 18.19 5.25
N THR A 210 -19.25 19.00 5.90
CA THR A 210 -19.71 20.21 6.64
C THR A 210 -19.51 21.51 5.89
N GLY A 211 -18.76 21.50 4.78
CA GLY A 211 -18.39 22.67 3.99
C GLY A 211 -17.34 23.57 4.65
N ASN A 212 -16.83 23.20 5.83
CA ASN A 212 -15.89 24.00 6.60
C ASN A 212 -14.47 23.90 6.05
N THR A 213 -13.73 25.01 6.11
CA THR A 213 -12.29 25.02 5.84
C THR A 213 -11.53 24.72 7.13
N ILE A 214 -10.82 23.60 7.16
CA ILE A 214 -9.91 23.23 8.24
C ILE A 214 -8.53 23.75 7.88
N THR A 215 -8.02 24.66 8.71
CA THR A 215 -6.70 25.25 8.55
C THR A 215 -5.74 24.58 9.52
N GLU A 216 -4.86 23.72 9.02
CA GLU A 216 -3.78 23.11 9.79
C GLU A 216 -2.55 24.03 9.73
N LEU A 217 -2.27 24.73 10.84
CA LEU A 217 -1.08 25.56 10.99
C LEU A 217 0.06 24.70 11.55
N ASN A 218 1.12 24.54 10.75
CA ASN A 218 2.28 23.68 11.03
C ASN A 218 1.85 22.22 11.15
N GLY A 219 2.26 21.34 10.23
CA GLY A 219 1.92 19.90 10.21
C GLY A 219 2.27 19.06 11.46
N THR A 220 2.53 19.71 12.60
CA THR A 220 2.21 19.28 13.95
C THR A 220 0.88 19.92 14.39
N SER A 221 -0.26 19.28 14.10
CA SER A 221 -1.47 19.50 14.93
C SER A 221 -1.03 19.51 16.40
N PRO A 222 -1.51 20.42 17.28
CA PRO A 222 -1.14 20.34 18.68
C PRO A 222 -1.67 19.01 19.21
N LYS A 223 -0.83 17.97 19.25
CA LYS A 223 -1.19 16.70 19.87
C LYS A 223 -1.73 17.02 21.26
N ASN A 224 -2.83 16.38 21.65
CA ASN A 224 -3.42 16.50 22.98
C ASN A 224 -4.13 17.84 23.19
N PHE A 225 -5.09 18.17 22.33
CA PHE A 225 -5.98 19.33 22.54
C PHE A 225 -7.42 18.88 22.81
N GLU A 226 -8.12 19.66 23.63
CA GLU A 226 -9.55 19.51 23.88
C GLU A 226 -10.28 20.79 23.46
N ARG A 227 -11.36 20.65 22.69
CA ARG A 227 -12.24 21.75 22.29
C ARG A 227 -13.66 21.45 22.76
N THR A 228 -14.21 22.39 23.51
CA THR A 228 -15.54 22.28 24.10
C THR A 228 -16.43 23.37 23.52
N VAL A 229 -17.63 23.01 23.06
CA VAL A 229 -18.68 23.94 22.64
C VAL A 229 -19.84 23.76 23.60
N GLU A 230 -20.18 24.84 24.30
CA GLU A 230 -21.24 24.89 25.30
C GLU A 230 -22.37 25.80 24.80
N ASN A 231 -23.61 25.44 25.14
CA ASN A 231 -24.78 26.30 25.00
C ASN A 231 -25.37 26.54 26.39
N GLY A 232 -25.01 27.66 27.02
CA GLY A 232 -25.30 27.90 28.44
C GLY A 232 -24.41 27.03 29.32
N THR A 233 -25.01 26.24 30.23
CA THR A 233 -24.30 25.27 31.09
C THR A 233 -24.27 23.85 30.52
N ALA A 234 -24.90 23.62 29.36
CA ALA A 234 -24.94 22.32 28.72
C ALA A 234 -23.78 22.17 27.73
N LEU A 235 -23.03 21.09 27.85
CA LEU A 235 -22.08 20.66 26.84
C LEU A 235 -22.85 20.27 25.58
N VAL A 236 -22.52 20.85 24.43
CA VAL A 236 -23.15 20.52 23.13
C VAL A 236 -22.21 19.69 22.27
N GLN A 237 -20.91 19.97 22.36
CA GLN A 237 -19.90 19.24 21.61
C GLN A 237 -18.57 19.27 22.34
N LYS A 238 -17.90 18.12 22.40
CA LYS A 238 -16.51 18.00 22.86
C LYS A 238 -15.69 17.30 21.80
N GLN A 239 -14.56 17.89 21.44
CA GLN A 239 -13.56 17.27 20.57
C GLN A 239 -12.29 17.06 21.37
N THR A 240 -11.75 15.85 21.35
CA THR A 240 -10.49 15.52 22.00
C THR A 240 -9.57 14.93 20.94
N TYR A 241 -8.42 15.56 20.73
CA TYR A 241 -7.40 15.09 19.81
C TYR A 241 -6.22 14.55 20.61
N GLU A 242 -6.06 13.23 20.69
CA GLU A 242 -4.97 12.56 21.40
C GLU A 242 -4.08 11.83 20.39
N ASP A 243 -2.78 12.09 20.40
CA ASP A 243 -1.82 11.57 19.40
C ASP A 243 -2.23 11.78 17.93
N ASP A 244 -2.88 10.78 17.32
CA ASP A 244 -3.36 10.73 15.93
C ASP A 244 -4.87 10.39 15.84
N TYR A 245 -5.59 10.52 16.97
CA TYR A 245 -7.01 10.21 17.12
C TYR A 245 -7.81 11.49 17.36
N LEU A 246 -8.85 11.76 16.56
CA LEU A 246 -9.84 12.79 16.86
C LEU A 246 -11.11 12.12 17.37
N ARG A 247 -11.41 12.28 18.66
CA ARG A 247 -12.72 11.94 19.22
C ARG A 247 -13.60 13.17 19.20
N LYS A 248 -14.86 13.03 18.82
CA LYS A 248 -15.89 14.07 18.81
C LYS A 248 -17.14 13.51 19.47
N HIS A 249 -17.40 13.97 20.68
CA HIS A 249 -18.66 13.77 21.38
C HIS A 249 -19.62 14.90 21.02
N ILE A 250 -20.85 14.58 20.65
CA ILE A 250 -21.92 15.54 20.39
C ILE A 250 -23.09 15.15 21.29
N ASP A 251 -23.46 16.04 22.19
CA ASP A 251 -24.66 15.88 23.01
C ASP A 251 -25.83 16.54 22.27
N HIS A 252 -26.91 15.79 22.07
CA HIS A 252 -28.15 16.27 21.48
C HIS A 252 -29.21 16.43 22.57
N GLU A 253 -30.13 17.38 22.36
CA GLU A 253 -31.27 17.56 23.29
C GLU A 253 -32.05 16.24 23.50
N ASN A 254 -32.40 15.95 24.76
CA ASN A 254 -33.15 14.77 25.24
C ASN A 254 -32.36 13.46 25.45
N GLY A 255 -31.11 13.50 25.94
CA GLY A 255 -30.36 12.29 26.32
C GLY A 255 -29.89 11.45 25.14
N ARG A 256 -29.74 12.08 23.97
CA ARG A 256 -29.19 11.43 22.77
C ARG A 256 -27.78 11.94 22.59
N TYR A 257 -26.81 11.07 22.41
CA TYR A 257 -25.45 11.51 22.11
C TYR A 257 -24.87 10.72 20.94
N ARG A 258 -23.94 11.37 20.25
CA ARG A 258 -23.17 10.79 19.16
C ARG A 258 -21.69 10.93 19.49
N ASP A 259 -21.01 9.80 19.56
CA ASP A 259 -19.55 9.72 19.63
C ASP A 259 -18.98 9.38 18.26
N GLU A 260 -18.22 10.28 17.67
CA GLU A 260 -17.49 10.04 16.43
C GLU A 260 -16.00 9.90 16.79
N THR A 261 -15.36 8.79 16.46
CA THR A 261 -13.92 8.61 16.58
C THR A 261 -13.31 8.51 15.19
N TRP A 262 -12.41 9.44 14.89
CA TRP A 262 -11.62 9.42 13.68
C TRP A 262 -10.23 8.87 14.00
N TYR A 263 -9.82 7.84 13.26
CA TYR A 263 -8.53 7.18 13.40
C TYR A 263 -7.66 7.57 12.22
N ARG A 264 -6.39 7.86 12.45
CA ARG A 264 -5.39 7.78 11.39
C ARG A 264 -4.79 6.39 11.39
N HIS A 265 -4.92 5.63 10.32
CA HIS A 265 -4.12 4.42 10.16
C HIS A 265 -2.89 4.75 9.30
N PHE A 266 -1.73 4.31 9.78
CA PHE A 266 -0.39 4.51 9.19
C PHE A 266 0.19 5.93 9.24
N SER A 267 1.52 5.99 9.18
CA SER A 267 2.32 7.22 9.04
C SER A 267 2.03 8.01 7.75
N THR A 268 1.20 7.48 6.85
CA THR A 268 0.90 8.01 5.51
C THR A 268 -0.47 8.66 5.36
N GLY A 269 -1.35 8.66 6.38
CA GLY A 269 -2.43 9.67 6.47
C GLY A 269 -3.81 9.34 5.91
N GLU A 270 -4.26 8.09 5.97
CA GLU A 270 -5.70 7.83 5.81
C GLU A 270 -6.44 8.00 7.14
N LEU A 271 -7.50 8.81 7.12
CA LEU A 271 -8.43 9.03 8.23
C LEU A 271 -9.64 8.08 8.06
N HIS A 272 -9.81 7.15 8.99
CA HIS A 272 -11.01 6.31 9.12
C HIS A 272 -11.99 6.95 10.09
N ARG A 273 -13.26 7.02 9.72
CA ARG A 273 -14.32 7.50 10.62
C ARG A 273 -15.07 6.32 11.23
N ILE A 274 -15.01 6.17 12.54
CA ILE A 274 -15.97 5.35 13.28
C ILE A 274 -16.99 6.30 13.89
N SER A 275 -18.26 6.13 13.56
CA SER A 275 -19.34 6.85 14.22
C SER A 275 -20.08 5.88 15.12
N THR A 276 -20.38 6.32 16.33
CA THR A 276 -21.18 5.60 17.32
C THR A 276 -22.32 6.52 17.70
N VAL A 277 -23.55 6.13 17.41
CA VAL A 277 -24.73 6.87 17.88
C VAL A 277 -25.38 6.02 18.95
N ILE A 278 -25.48 6.54 20.16
CA ILE A 278 -26.11 5.82 21.27
C ILE A 278 -27.46 6.48 21.55
N HIS A 279 -28.50 5.66 21.56
CA HIS A 279 -29.85 6.06 21.94
C HIS A 279 -30.12 5.62 23.38
N GLU A 280 -30.13 6.53 24.36
CA GLU A 280 -30.43 6.18 25.77
C GLU A 280 -31.93 5.92 26.06
N HIS A 281 -32.76 5.65 25.06
CA HIS A 281 -34.17 5.31 25.33
C HIS A 281 -34.35 3.80 25.55
N ASP A 282 -34.59 3.45 26.82
CA ASP A 282 -35.32 2.27 27.30
C ASP A 282 -34.86 0.89 26.81
N ASN A 283 -33.84 0.30 27.42
CA ASN A 283 -33.50 -1.13 27.29
C ASN A 283 -33.31 -1.66 25.85
N GLN A 284 -33.20 -0.79 24.85
CA GLN A 284 -32.88 -1.17 23.48
C GLN A 284 -31.38 -1.46 23.38
N PRO A 285 -30.97 -2.43 22.55
CA PRO A 285 -29.55 -2.68 22.31
C PRO A 285 -28.85 -1.39 21.92
N GLU A 286 -27.62 -1.18 22.40
CA GLU A 286 -26.76 -0.16 21.81
C GLU A 286 -26.78 -0.42 20.30
N GLN A 287 -27.12 0.59 19.50
CA GLN A 287 -27.10 0.47 18.04
C GLN A 287 -25.88 1.24 17.57
N LEU A 288 -24.70 0.60 17.58
CA LEU A 288 -23.54 1.25 17.00
C LEU A 288 -23.79 1.43 15.50
N LEU A 289 -23.92 2.69 15.09
CA LEU A 289 -24.00 3.12 13.71
C LEU A 289 -22.62 3.03 13.06
N LEU A 290 -22.10 1.81 12.87
CA LEU A 290 -20.91 1.59 12.07
C LEU A 290 -21.25 1.95 10.63
N ARG A 291 -21.11 3.24 10.29
CA ARG A 291 -20.74 3.64 8.94
C ARG A 291 -19.33 3.13 8.77
N THR A 292 -19.20 1.86 8.40
CA THR A 292 -17.96 1.46 7.76
C THR A 292 -17.94 2.28 6.49
N ASP A 293 -16.83 2.95 6.24
CA ASP A 293 -16.67 3.86 5.11
C ASP A 293 -16.88 3.16 3.74
N TYR A 294 -17.23 1.87 3.74
CA TYR A 294 -17.29 0.91 2.65
C TYR A 294 -18.59 0.95 1.81
N TRP A 295 -19.68 1.63 2.22
CA TRP A 295 -20.96 1.53 1.46
C TRP A 295 -21.77 2.83 1.33
N GLN A 296 -22.27 3.04 0.11
CA GLN A 296 -22.83 4.29 -0.43
C GLN A 296 -24.29 4.64 -0.08
N SER A 297 -25.05 3.84 0.68
CA SER A 297 -26.50 4.09 0.77
C SER A 297 -26.95 5.03 1.87
N GLY A 298 -26.07 5.54 2.74
CA GLY A 298 -26.45 6.40 3.86
C GLY A 298 -27.40 5.76 4.90
N GLY A 299 -27.82 4.50 4.67
CA GLY A 299 -28.67 3.69 5.51
C GLY A 299 -27.89 2.88 6.55
N LEU A 300 -28.60 2.39 7.57
CA LEU A 300 -28.06 1.55 8.63
C LEU A 300 -27.71 0.17 8.04
N ARG A 301 -26.41 -0.09 7.82
CA ARG A 301 -25.93 -1.41 7.36
C ARG A 301 -25.28 -2.24 8.44
N VAL A 302 -24.97 -1.67 9.60
CA VAL A 302 -24.39 -2.43 10.72
C VAL A 302 -25.17 -2.16 12.00
N THR A 303 -25.43 -3.20 12.76
CA THR A 303 -25.91 -3.11 14.13
C THR A 303 -24.94 -3.85 15.04
N LEU A 304 -24.44 -3.19 16.07
CA LEU A 304 -23.61 -3.80 17.11
C LEU A 304 -24.30 -3.65 18.45
N ASP A 305 -24.74 -4.77 19.01
CA ASP A 305 -25.25 -4.89 20.39
C ASP A 305 -24.08 -5.27 21.30
N THR A 306 -23.52 -4.29 22.00
CA THR A 306 -22.37 -4.46 22.90
C THR A 306 -22.71 -5.31 24.12
N LYS A 307 -23.96 -5.29 24.58
CA LYS A 307 -24.44 -6.06 25.73
C LYS A 307 -24.55 -7.54 25.38
N ALA A 308 -25.09 -7.87 24.21
CA ALA A 308 -25.09 -9.22 23.69
C ALA A 308 -23.73 -9.64 23.12
N GLY A 309 -22.83 -8.68 22.87
CA GLY A 309 -21.56 -8.89 22.18
C GLY A 309 -21.76 -9.36 20.74
N SER A 310 -22.73 -8.81 20.02
CA SER A 310 -23.08 -9.26 18.68
C SER A 310 -23.07 -8.14 17.65
N MET A 311 -22.52 -8.42 16.47
CA MET A 311 -22.54 -7.51 15.32
C MET A 311 -23.30 -8.16 14.16
N ARG A 312 -24.01 -7.35 13.40
CA ARG A 312 -24.70 -7.75 12.17
C ARG A 312 -24.40 -6.74 11.10
N TYR A 313 -24.11 -7.21 9.90
CA TYR A 313 -23.92 -6.41 8.70
C TYR A 313 -24.97 -6.80 7.66
N TYR A 314 -25.66 -5.82 7.10
CA TYR A 314 -26.77 -5.94 6.17
C TYR A 314 -26.44 -5.29 4.82
N GLN A 315 -26.90 -5.92 3.75
CA GLN A 315 -26.91 -5.40 2.39
C GLN A 315 -27.82 -4.17 2.25
N GLU A 316 -27.76 -3.50 1.10
CA GLU A 316 -28.59 -2.31 0.81
C GLU A 316 -30.09 -2.57 0.92
N ASP A 317 -30.52 -3.75 0.51
CA ASP A 317 -31.90 -4.21 0.55
C ASP A 317 -32.34 -4.70 1.94
N GLY A 318 -31.42 -4.72 2.91
CA GLY A 318 -31.66 -5.16 4.29
C GLY A 318 -31.35 -6.63 4.55
N ASP A 319 -30.84 -7.38 3.57
CA ASP A 319 -30.47 -8.79 3.77
C ASP A 319 -29.22 -8.92 4.66
N LEU A 320 -29.25 -9.82 5.64
CA LEU A 320 -28.08 -10.09 6.47
C LEU A 320 -26.97 -10.73 5.61
N VAL A 321 -25.77 -10.17 5.64
CA VAL A 321 -24.59 -10.67 4.93
C VAL A 321 -23.60 -11.31 5.89
N TYR A 322 -23.50 -10.76 7.09
CA TYR A 322 -22.46 -11.15 8.04
C TYR A 322 -22.91 -10.93 9.48
N GLY A 323 -22.44 -11.79 10.38
CA GLY A 323 -22.63 -11.61 11.80
C GLY A 323 -21.46 -12.11 12.64
N GLU A 324 -21.31 -11.49 13.81
CA GLU A 324 -20.50 -11.98 14.91
C GLU A 324 -21.35 -12.14 16.15
N ASP A 325 -21.12 -13.21 16.91
CA ASP A 325 -21.75 -13.48 18.19
C ASP A 325 -20.67 -13.62 19.26
N HIS A 326 -20.95 -13.15 20.47
CA HIS A 326 -20.07 -13.23 21.62
C HIS A 326 -18.67 -12.62 21.42
N GLN A 327 -18.56 -11.48 20.73
CA GLN A 327 -17.29 -10.77 20.50
C GLN A 327 -16.46 -10.55 21.77
N ASN A 328 -17.12 -10.37 22.91
CA ASN A 328 -16.49 -10.12 24.20
C ASN A 328 -16.04 -11.41 24.93
N ASP A 329 -16.36 -12.60 24.41
CA ASP A 329 -15.97 -13.89 24.98
C ASP A 329 -15.14 -14.67 23.96
N LYS A 330 -13.81 -14.67 24.16
CA LYS A 330 -12.87 -15.38 23.27
C LYS A 330 -13.19 -16.86 23.08
N ASN A 331 -13.85 -17.53 24.03
CA ASN A 331 -14.14 -18.97 23.94
C ASN A 331 -15.46 -19.27 23.21
N ALA A 332 -16.36 -18.28 23.15
CA ALA A 332 -17.67 -18.41 22.50
C ALA A 332 -17.78 -17.57 21.22
N HIS A 333 -16.76 -16.75 20.92
CA HIS A 333 -16.75 -15.86 19.78
C HIS A 333 -16.93 -16.64 18.48
N LYS A 334 -17.92 -16.23 17.69
CA LYS A 334 -18.26 -16.86 16.43
C LYS A 334 -18.47 -15.82 15.36
N ARG A 335 -17.79 -16.01 14.22
CA ARG A 335 -17.93 -15.21 13.01
C ARG A 335 -18.60 -16.02 11.91
N TYR A 336 -19.49 -15.42 11.14
CA TYR A 336 -20.12 -16.08 9.99
C TYR A 336 -20.58 -15.08 8.93
N MET A 337 -20.51 -15.52 7.68
CA MET A 337 -21.23 -14.96 6.55
C MET A 337 -22.59 -15.64 6.38
N VAL A 338 -23.47 -15.01 5.63
CA VAL A 338 -24.79 -15.51 5.24
C VAL A 338 -24.91 -15.51 3.71
N ASP A 339 -25.19 -16.67 3.13
CA ASP A 339 -25.36 -16.79 1.67
C ASP A 339 -26.75 -16.30 1.22
N ALA A 340 -26.97 -16.19 -0.10
CA ALA A 340 -28.25 -15.76 -0.67
C ALA A 340 -29.46 -16.64 -0.31
N LYS A 341 -29.25 -17.81 0.31
CA LYS A 341 -30.31 -18.70 0.80
C LYS A 341 -30.50 -18.59 2.32
N GLY A 342 -29.80 -17.68 2.99
CA GLY A 342 -29.85 -17.49 4.44
C GLY A 342 -29.00 -18.49 5.23
N ASN A 343 -28.16 -19.32 4.59
CA ASN A 343 -27.35 -20.30 5.32
C ASN A 343 -26.05 -19.67 5.80
N HIS A 344 -25.70 -19.96 7.06
CA HIS A 344 -24.47 -19.47 7.67
C HIS A 344 -23.26 -20.28 7.19
N PHE A 345 -22.16 -19.60 6.91
CA PHE A 345 -20.86 -20.21 6.65
C PHE A 345 -19.73 -19.40 7.27
N GLY A 346 -18.69 -20.06 7.76
CA GLY A 346 -17.55 -19.43 8.43
C GLY A 346 -16.27 -19.57 7.62
N ASN A 347 -15.14 -19.56 8.33
CA ASN A 347 -13.83 -19.81 7.72
C ASN A 347 -13.66 -21.32 7.38
N TYR A 348 -12.52 -21.68 6.80
CA TYR A 348 -12.24 -23.07 6.43
C TYR A 348 -12.30 -24.03 7.63
N HIS A 349 -11.81 -23.64 8.81
CA HIS A 349 -11.87 -24.48 10.00
C HIS A 349 -13.31 -24.73 10.44
N ASP A 350 -14.16 -23.71 10.41
CA ASP A 350 -15.58 -23.84 10.77
C ASP A 350 -16.32 -24.78 9.83
N GLU A 351 -16.10 -24.64 8.52
CA GLU A 351 -16.74 -25.50 7.52
C GLU A 351 -16.17 -26.92 7.53
N LYS A 352 -14.87 -27.08 7.82
CA LYS A 352 -14.24 -28.38 7.98
C LYS A 352 -14.71 -29.13 9.24
N ALA A 353 -15.04 -28.40 10.31
CA ALA A 353 -15.65 -29.00 11.48
C ALA A 353 -17.05 -29.57 11.19
N LYS A 354 -17.79 -28.99 10.24
CA LYS A 354 -19.09 -29.48 9.76
C LYS A 354 -18.96 -30.63 8.76
N ASN A 355 -17.88 -30.64 7.98
CA ASN A 355 -17.58 -31.66 6.99
C ASN A 355 -16.08 -32.02 7.01
N SER A 356 -15.71 -33.11 7.66
CA SER A 356 -14.32 -33.51 7.88
C SER A 356 -13.52 -33.75 6.59
N ASP A 357 -14.21 -34.12 5.50
CA ASP A 357 -13.62 -34.41 4.19
C ASP A 357 -13.43 -33.14 3.35
N LEU A 358 -13.80 -31.96 3.88
CA LEU A 358 -13.61 -30.69 3.21
C LEU A 358 -12.11 -30.42 3.01
N THR A 359 -11.74 -30.27 1.75
CA THR A 359 -10.40 -29.86 1.32
C THR A 359 -10.35 -28.33 1.16
N PRO A 360 -9.15 -27.72 1.22
CA PRO A 360 -8.95 -26.31 0.91
C PRO A 360 -9.55 -25.89 -0.43
N SER A 361 -9.31 -26.70 -1.48
CA SER A 361 -9.83 -26.45 -2.82
C SER A 361 -11.36 -26.48 -2.86
N HIS A 362 -11.99 -27.47 -2.24
CA HIS A 362 -13.46 -27.54 -2.15
C HIS A 362 -14.05 -26.37 -1.34
N TYR A 363 -13.32 -25.86 -0.34
CA TYR A 363 -13.75 -24.66 0.38
C TYR A 363 -13.71 -23.41 -0.52
N LEU A 364 -12.70 -23.25 -1.37
CA LEU A 364 -12.69 -22.19 -2.39
C LEU A 364 -13.88 -22.30 -3.36
N ASP A 365 -14.30 -23.53 -3.72
CA ASP A 365 -15.52 -23.73 -4.53
C ASP A 365 -16.81 -23.34 -3.79
N ILE A 366 -16.86 -23.55 -2.46
CA ILE A 366 -17.95 -23.08 -1.61
C ILE A 366 -17.98 -21.55 -1.61
N LEU A 367 -16.83 -20.90 -1.41
CA LEU A 367 -16.73 -19.44 -1.42
C LEU A 367 -17.13 -18.85 -2.77
N ALA A 368 -16.67 -19.43 -3.88
CA ALA A 368 -17.06 -18.99 -5.21
C ALA A 368 -18.58 -19.01 -5.42
N LYS A 369 -19.28 -20.02 -4.85
CA LYS A 369 -20.74 -20.11 -4.93
C LYS A 369 -21.47 -19.16 -3.98
N LYS A 370 -20.91 -18.90 -2.79
CA LYS A 370 -21.60 -18.15 -1.72
C LYS A 370 -21.27 -16.66 -1.68
N LEU A 371 -20.13 -16.24 -2.22
CA LEU A 371 -19.70 -14.84 -2.35
C LEU A 371 -20.13 -14.28 -3.71
N ASP A 372 -21.42 -14.41 -4.00
CA ASP A 372 -22.04 -14.18 -5.31
C ASP A 372 -22.29 -12.71 -5.65
N THR A 373 -22.20 -11.80 -4.67
CA THR A 373 -22.26 -10.36 -4.89
C THR A 373 -20.91 -9.69 -4.59
N PRO A 374 -20.61 -8.55 -5.24
CA PRO A 374 -19.50 -7.67 -4.84
C PRO A 374 -19.47 -7.40 -3.33
N GLU A 375 -20.65 -7.19 -2.73
CA GLU A 375 -20.79 -6.90 -1.31
C GLU A 375 -20.39 -8.07 -0.42
N ARG A 376 -20.91 -9.27 -0.68
CA ARG A 376 -20.50 -10.47 0.09
C ARG A 376 -19.01 -10.71 -0.05
N PHE A 377 -18.45 -10.52 -1.24
CA PHE A 377 -17.03 -10.70 -1.48
C PHE A 377 -16.18 -9.68 -0.72
N ALA A 378 -16.54 -8.40 -0.75
CA ALA A 378 -15.84 -7.34 -0.02
C ALA A 378 -15.91 -7.54 1.50
N VAL A 379 -17.11 -7.81 2.04
CA VAL A 379 -17.31 -8.05 3.48
C VAL A 379 -16.54 -9.28 3.93
N PHE A 380 -16.50 -10.34 3.13
CA PHE A 380 -15.70 -11.51 3.46
C PHE A 380 -14.22 -11.16 3.63
N PHE A 381 -13.64 -10.38 2.70
CA PHE A 381 -12.25 -9.93 2.80
C PHE A 381 -12.02 -9.08 4.06
N GLU A 382 -12.91 -8.13 4.34
CA GLU A 382 -12.80 -7.24 5.51
C GLU A 382 -12.84 -8.01 6.84
N GLN A 383 -13.73 -8.99 6.92
CA GLN A 383 -14.04 -9.65 8.20
C GLN A 383 -13.25 -10.93 8.44
N PHE A 384 -12.80 -11.62 7.38
CA PHE A 384 -12.12 -12.91 7.49
C PHE A 384 -10.63 -12.88 7.19
N PHE A 385 -10.07 -11.71 6.84
CA PHE A 385 -8.62 -11.57 6.71
C PHE A 385 -8.03 -10.65 7.78
N GLU A 386 -6.80 -10.97 8.14
CA GLU A 386 -5.89 -10.15 8.93
C GLU A 386 -4.63 -9.92 8.09
N TYR A 387 -4.16 -8.67 8.02
CA TYR A 387 -2.95 -8.35 7.27
C TYR A 387 -1.72 -8.69 8.10
N GLU A 388 -0.88 -9.59 7.60
CA GLU A 388 0.35 -10.02 8.28
C GLU A 388 1.52 -9.87 7.32
N TYR A 389 2.59 -9.17 7.72
CA TYR A 389 3.80 -9.05 6.90
C TYR A 389 4.63 -10.34 7.00
N ASP A 390 4.99 -10.93 5.87
CA ASP A 390 5.81 -12.13 5.88
C ASP A 390 7.30 -11.84 6.15
N ASN A 391 7.90 -12.69 7.00
CA ASN A 391 9.35 -12.70 7.25
C ASN A 391 10.06 -13.37 6.05
N GLY A 392 10.19 -12.62 4.97
CA GLY A 392 10.63 -13.10 3.65
C GLY A 392 9.46 -13.08 2.68
N ASP A 393 9.71 -12.64 1.44
CA ASP A 393 8.71 -12.41 0.38
C ASP A 393 8.15 -13.76 -0.15
N TYR A 394 7.36 -14.45 0.69
CA TYR A 394 6.77 -15.76 0.40
C TYR A 394 5.32 -15.60 0.00
N TRP A 395 5.04 -15.84 -1.28
CA TRP A 395 3.72 -15.68 -1.84
C TRP A 395 2.90 -16.96 -1.70
N GLN A 396 1.76 -16.89 -1.04
CA GLN A 396 0.90 -18.04 -0.80
C GLN A 396 -0.07 -18.29 -1.96
N SER A 397 -0.34 -19.57 -2.19
CA SER A 397 -1.53 -19.97 -2.93
C SER A 397 -2.79 -19.76 -2.09
N ALA A 398 -3.93 -19.60 -2.76
CA ALA A 398 -5.23 -19.50 -2.10
C ALA A 398 -5.52 -20.69 -1.15
N GLU A 399 -5.03 -21.89 -1.47
CA GLU A 399 -5.15 -23.09 -0.62
C GLU A 399 -4.25 -23.08 0.61
N GLU A 400 -3.15 -22.33 0.58
CA GLU A 400 -2.29 -22.08 1.74
C GLU A 400 -2.91 -21.00 2.64
N THR A 401 -3.39 -19.91 2.05
CA THR A 401 -4.08 -18.83 2.76
C THR A 401 -5.29 -19.31 3.56
N VAL A 402 -6.14 -20.19 3.00
CA VAL A 402 -7.28 -20.77 3.75
C VAL A 402 -6.88 -21.63 4.95
N LYS A 403 -5.64 -22.13 4.99
CA LYS A 403 -5.12 -22.93 6.12
C LYS A 403 -4.41 -22.07 7.15
N ARG A 404 -3.87 -20.93 6.75
CA ARG A 404 -3.13 -20.03 7.64
C ARG A 404 -4.12 -19.13 8.37
N ILE A 405 -4.67 -19.65 9.47
CA ILE A 405 -5.65 -18.94 10.29
C ILE A 405 -5.02 -18.59 11.63
N ASP A 406 -5.08 -17.30 11.98
CA ASP A 406 -4.73 -16.83 13.31
C ASP A 406 -5.68 -17.45 14.34
N LYS A 407 -5.10 -18.07 15.37
CA LYS A 407 -5.85 -18.82 16.37
C LYS A 407 -6.62 -17.92 17.31
N GLU A 408 -6.21 -16.66 17.46
CA GLU A 408 -6.87 -15.73 18.38
C GLU A 408 -8.08 -15.04 17.74
N SER A 409 -7.92 -14.53 16.52
CA SER A 409 -8.94 -13.79 15.78
C SER A 409 -9.83 -14.67 14.89
N GLY A 410 -9.37 -15.88 14.55
CA GLY A 410 -10.04 -16.78 13.62
C GLY A 410 -10.01 -16.29 12.16
N LYS A 411 -9.15 -15.33 11.84
CA LYS A 411 -8.98 -14.76 10.50
C LYS A 411 -7.85 -15.43 9.74
N MET A 412 -7.96 -15.44 8.41
CA MET A 412 -6.87 -15.85 7.53
C MET A 412 -5.77 -14.78 7.52
N GLU A 413 -4.54 -15.19 7.68
CA GLU A 413 -3.37 -14.29 7.66
C GLU A 413 -2.77 -14.26 6.25
N GLY A 414 -2.41 -13.08 5.79
CA GLY A 414 -1.60 -12.90 4.60
C GLY A 414 -1.32 -11.44 4.30
N ASP A 415 -0.34 -11.19 3.45
CA ASP A 415 -0.02 -9.84 2.97
C ASP A 415 -0.73 -9.52 1.65
N CYS A 416 -0.24 -8.51 0.92
CA CYS A 416 -0.93 -8.03 -0.26
C CYS A 416 -1.05 -9.06 -1.40
N ASP A 417 -0.05 -9.90 -1.61
CA ASP A 417 -0.11 -10.86 -2.71
C ASP A 417 -0.92 -12.10 -2.33
N ASP A 418 -0.89 -12.53 -1.07
CA ASP A 418 -1.77 -13.59 -0.56
C ASP A 418 -3.25 -13.26 -0.77
N TRP A 419 -3.64 -12.03 -0.41
CA TRP A 419 -5.00 -11.51 -0.63
C TRP A 419 -5.36 -11.49 -2.12
N ALA A 420 -4.42 -11.05 -2.96
CA ALA A 420 -4.62 -10.98 -4.40
C ALA A 420 -4.77 -12.37 -5.04
N PHE A 421 -3.91 -13.33 -4.67
CA PHE A 421 -3.99 -14.70 -5.18
C PHE A 421 -5.26 -15.41 -4.70
N PHE A 422 -5.64 -15.21 -3.45
CA PHE A 422 -6.91 -15.71 -2.93
C PHE A 422 -8.11 -15.15 -3.72
N GLY A 423 -8.16 -13.83 -3.90
CA GLY A 423 -9.25 -13.18 -4.63
C GLY A 423 -9.36 -13.65 -6.08
N ARG A 424 -8.21 -13.77 -6.76
CA ARG A 424 -8.13 -14.29 -8.12
C ARG A 424 -8.72 -15.68 -8.22
N ASP A 425 -8.36 -16.57 -7.31
CA ASP A 425 -8.76 -17.97 -7.35
C ASP A 425 -10.25 -18.18 -7.07
N VAL A 426 -10.84 -17.38 -6.18
CA VAL A 426 -12.29 -17.36 -5.96
C VAL A 426 -13.01 -16.83 -7.21
N LYS A 427 -12.54 -15.73 -7.80
CA LYS A 427 -13.15 -15.12 -9.00
C LYS A 427 -13.07 -16.01 -10.23
N ARG A 428 -11.94 -16.71 -10.45
CA ARG A 428 -11.82 -17.70 -11.53
C ARG A 428 -12.80 -18.85 -11.39
N ARG A 429 -13.05 -19.33 -10.17
CA ARG A 429 -14.09 -20.34 -9.89
C ARG A 429 -15.51 -19.81 -10.12
N GLN A 430 -15.70 -18.49 -10.10
CA GLN A 430 -16.95 -17.83 -10.52
C GLN A 430 -17.06 -17.64 -12.04
N GLY A 431 -16.04 -18.06 -12.81
CA GLY A 431 -15.98 -17.88 -14.26
C GLY A 431 -15.42 -16.53 -14.72
N GLU A 432 -14.89 -15.73 -13.80
CA GLU A 432 -14.27 -14.44 -14.14
C GLU A 432 -12.81 -14.64 -14.56
N ASN A 433 -12.37 -13.91 -15.58
CA ASN A 433 -10.97 -13.88 -15.98
C ASN A 433 -10.15 -12.93 -15.08
N ALA A 434 -9.99 -13.35 -13.82
CA ALA A 434 -9.26 -12.59 -12.82
C ALA A 434 -7.75 -12.86 -12.86
N HIS A 435 -6.96 -11.84 -12.54
CA HIS A 435 -5.50 -11.88 -12.48
C HIS A 435 -4.97 -11.16 -11.24
N VAL A 436 -3.77 -11.52 -10.80
CA VAL A 436 -3.00 -10.70 -9.85
C VAL A 436 -2.20 -9.68 -10.64
N LEU A 437 -2.54 -8.41 -10.49
CA LEU A 437 -1.82 -7.28 -11.06
C LEU A 437 -0.79 -6.77 -10.05
N LEU A 438 0.43 -6.57 -10.51
CA LEU A 438 1.52 -6.04 -9.69
C LEU A 438 1.67 -4.55 -9.90
N ILE A 439 1.60 -3.81 -8.80
CA ILE A 439 1.97 -2.41 -8.74
C ILE A 439 3.23 -2.30 -7.87
N PRO A 440 3.98 -1.18 -7.92
CA PRO A 440 5.18 -1.04 -7.11
C PRO A 440 4.89 -1.33 -5.64
N HIS A 441 5.60 -2.30 -5.05
CA HIS A 441 5.46 -2.69 -3.63
C HIS A 441 4.08 -3.23 -3.19
N HIS A 442 3.19 -3.58 -4.12
CA HIS A 442 1.87 -4.09 -3.77
C HIS A 442 1.28 -4.98 -4.86
N ALA A 443 0.31 -5.82 -4.50
CA ALA A 443 -0.37 -6.72 -5.41
C ALA A 443 -1.89 -6.67 -5.17
N ILE A 444 -2.66 -6.75 -6.24
CA ILE A 444 -4.13 -6.73 -6.18
C ILE A 444 -4.72 -7.74 -7.16
N CYS A 445 -5.86 -8.32 -6.80
CA CYS A 445 -6.68 -9.07 -7.74
C CYS A 445 -7.47 -8.11 -8.62
N VAL A 446 -7.46 -8.30 -9.93
CA VAL A 446 -8.16 -7.48 -10.92
C VAL A 446 -8.91 -8.37 -11.91
N TRP A 447 -10.13 -7.97 -12.29
CA TRP A 447 -10.88 -8.56 -13.40
C TRP A 447 -11.67 -7.48 -14.14
N VAL A 448 -12.05 -7.77 -15.38
CA VAL A 448 -12.81 -6.85 -16.24
C VAL A 448 -14.05 -7.56 -16.76
N ARG A 449 -15.17 -6.85 -16.82
CA ARG A 449 -16.39 -7.31 -17.48
C ARG A 449 -16.77 -6.41 -18.63
N GLU A 450 -17.21 -7.04 -19.71
CA GLU A 450 -17.87 -6.37 -20.82
C GLU A 450 -19.38 -6.27 -20.54
N VAL A 451 -19.93 -5.05 -20.62
CA VAL A 451 -21.36 -4.78 -20.40
C VAL A 451 -21.93 -4.13 -21.65
N GLN A 452 -22.96 -4.75 -22.21
CA GLN A 452 -23.70 -4.20 -23.34
C GLN A 452 -24.70 -3.16 -22.85
N THR A 453 -24.54 -1.90 -23.29
CA THR A 453 -25.43 -0.79 -22.96
C THR A 453 -26.19 -0.31 -24.19
N LYS A 454 -27.12 0.63 -24.00
CA LYS A 454 -27.84 1.28 -25.12
C LYS A 454 -26.91 2.09 -26.02
N GLU A 455 -25.76 2.53 -25.50
CA GLU A 455 -24.80 3.42 -26.17
C GLU A 455 -23.62 2.64 -26.79
N GLY A 456 -23.56 1.32 -26.55
CA GLY A 456 -22.51 0.43 -27.03
C GLY A 456 -21.93 -0.45 -25.91
N THR A 457 -20.83 -1.12 -26.22
CA THR A 457 -20.05 -1.86 -25.24
C THR A 457 -19.39 -0.91 -24.25
N ARG A 458 -19.50 -1.21 -22.95
CA ARG A 458 -18.78 -0.53 -21.87
C ARG A 458 -18.00 -1.55 -21.05
N TYR A 459 -16.84 -1.17 -20.57
CA TYR A 459 -15.96 -2.02 -19.77
C TYR A 459 -15.97 -1.59 -18.31
N HIS A 460 -16.17 -2.56 -17.42
CA HIS A 460 -16.11 -2.36 -15.98
C HIS A 460 -14.90 -3.10 -15.44
N ALA A 461 -14.03 -2.39 -14.72
CA ALA A 461 -12.88 -2.99 -14.05
C ALA A 461 -13.12 -3.04 -12.55
N TYR A 462 -12.67 -4.13 -11.95
CA TYR A 462 -12.86 -4.41 -10.55
C TYR A 462 -11.52 -4.78 -9.92
N SER A 463 -11.31 -4.40 -8.66
CA SER A 463 -10.22 -4.93 -7.87
C SER A 463 -10.62 -5.28 -6.45
N ILE A 464 -9.91 -6.25 -5.87
CA ILE A 464 -9.91 -6.56 -4.44
C ILE A 464 -8.46 -6.75 -3.99
N GLY A 465 -8.14 -6.30 -2.79
CA GLY A 465 -6.85 -6.51 -2.14
C GLY A 465 -6.92 -6.03 -0.69
N THR A 466 -5.76 -5.78 -0.08
CA THR A 466 -5.65 -5.27 1.30
C THR A 466 -6.48 -4.02 1.57
N PHE A 467 -6.74 -3.22 0.54
CA PHE A 467 -7.38 -1.92 0.66
C PHE A 467 -8.85 -1.90 0.24
N GLY A 468 -9.48 -3.08 0.27
CA GLY A 468 -10.89 -3.26 -0.01
C GLY A 468 -11.21 -3.39 -1.49
N TYR A 469 -12.50 -3.43 -1.77
CA TYR A 469 -13.05 -3.58 -3.11
C TYR A 469 -13.15 -2.22 -3.80
N ASP A 470 -12.95 -2.24 -5.12
CA ASP A 470 -13.02 -1.07 -5.98
C ASP A 470 -13.64 -1.45 -7.32
N GLU A 471 -14.63 -0.69 -7.76
CA GLU A 471 -15.26 -0.80 -9.07
C GLU A 471 -15.08 0.51 -9.82
N ASN A 472 -14.44 0.46 -11.00
CA ASN A 472 -14.25 1.63 -11.85
C ASN A 472 -13.56 2.82 -11.14
N GLY A 473 -12.69 2.57 -10.16
CA GLY A 473 -12.07 3.63 -9.37
C GLY A 473 -13.00 4.27 -8.33
N ASN A 474 -14.23 3.76 -8.18
CA ASN A 474 -15.09 4.00 -7.04
C ASN A 474 -14.75 2.95 -5.98
N ARG A 475 -13.77 3.30 -5.14
CA ARG A 475 -13.50 2.54 -3.93
C ARG A 475 -14.76 2.53 -3.10
N PHE A 476 -15.02 1.37 -2.50
CA PHE A 476 -16.04 1.27 -1.49
C PHE A 476 -15.73 2.17 -0.28
N THR A 477 -14.48 2.59 -0.06
CA THR A 477 -14.07 3.52 1.01
C THR A 477 -14.09 5.01 0.62
N ASN A 478 -14.91 5.82 1.31
CA ASN A 478 -14.74 7.27 1.57
C ASN A 478 -14.81 8.32 0.44
N HIS A 479 -15.24 7.97 -0.77
CA HIS A 479 -15.51 8.99 -1.80
C HIS A 479 -16.94 8.93 -2.28
N GLU A 480 -17.56 10.10 -2.51
CA GLU A 480 -18.80 10.16 -3.28
C GLU A 480 -18.59 9.37 -4.57
N SER A 481 -19.52 8.44 -4.84
CA SER A 481 -19.52 7.70 -6.10
C SER A 481 -19.43 8.71 -7.22
N ASP A 482 -18.39 8.59 -8.05
CA ASP A 482 -18.37 9.33 -9.28
C ASP A 482 -19.41 8.67 -10.19
N GLY A 483 -20.60 9.29 -10.24
CA GLY A 483 -21.76 8.78 -10.97
C GLY A 483 -21.47 8.56 -12.46
N ASP A 484 -20.48 9.25 -13.01
CA ASP A 484 -20.04 9.06 -14.40
C ASP A 484 -19.26 7.75 -14.56
N LYS A 485 -18.47 7.35 -13.54
CA LYS A 485 -17.67 6.10 -13.55
C LYS A 485 -18.53 4.84 -13.36
N VAL A 486 -19.72 4.97 -12.77
CA VAL A 486 -20.66 3.83 -12.61
C VAL A 486 -21.07 3.23 -13.96
N ASN A 487 -21.04 4.01 -15.04
CA ASN A 487 -21.41 3.57 -16.39
C ASN A 487 -20.28 2.87 -17.16
N GLY A 488 -19.15 2.56 -16.51
CA GLY A 488 -18.00 1.93 -17.14
C GLY A 488 -17.27 2.84 -18.13
N TYR A 489 -16.37 2.26 -18.91
CA TYR A 489 -15.43 2.95 -19.80
C TYR A 489 -15.51 2.47 -21.24
N ASP A 490 -15.02 3.27 -22.18
CA ASP A 490 -14.98 2.95 -23.62
C ASP A 490 -13.92 1.89 -23.96
N THR A 491 -12.85 1.79 -23.16
CA THR A 491 -11.77 0.82 -23.38
C THR A 491 -11.45 0.05 -22.10
N VAL A 492 -10.92 -1.17 -22.27
CA VAL A 492 -10.43 -1.98 -21.14
C VAL A 492 -9.31 -1.26 -20.41
N LEU A 493 -8.41 -0.59 -21.14
CA LEU A 493 -7.29 0.12 -20.55
C LEU A 493 -7.74 1.30 -19.67
N ASP A 494 -8.73 2.07 -20.12
CA ASP A 494 -9.32 3.16 -19.30
C ASP A 494 -9.98 2.62 -18.04
N ALA A 495 -10.69 1.50 -18.17
CA ALA A 495 -11.28 0.80 -17.02
C ALA A 495 -10.20 0.35 -16.03
N LEU A 496 -9.14 -0.31 -16.48
CA LEU A 496 -8.03 -0.73 -15.62
C LEU A 496 -7.30 0.47 -14.98
N ASN A 497 -7.05 1.54 -15.73
CA ASN A 497 -6.41 2.75 -15.23
C ASN A 497 -7.27 3.50 -14.20
N SER A 498 -8.60 3.35 -14.23
CA SER A 498 -9.46 3.92 -13.20
C SER A 498 -9.15 3.38 -11.80
N LEU A 499 -8.81 2.09 -11.70
CA LEU A 499 -8.43 1.43 -10.45
C LEU A 499 -7.08 1.92 -9.92
N MET A 500 -6.22 2.45 -10.79
CA MET A 500 -4.87 2.87 -10.43
C MET A 500 -4.81 4.24 -9.77
N LYS A 501 -5.82 5.09 -10.00
CA LYS A 501 -5.85 6.48 -9.51
C LYS A 501 -5.67 6.60 -8.00
N LYS A 502 -6.09 5.58 -7.23
CA LYS A 502 -5.91 5.54 -5.77
C LYS A 502 -4.46 5.50 -5.31
N TYR A 503 -3.54 5.07 -6.17
CA TYR A 503 -2.11 4.97 -5.88
C TYR A 503 -1.33 6.27 -6.16
N LYS A 504 -2.00 7.31 -6.68
CA LYS A 504 -1.43 8.63 -6.92
C LYS A 504 -0.89 9.30 -5.67
N TYR A 505 -1.47 8.98 -4.51
CA TYR A 505 -1.10 9.54 -3.22
C TYR A 505 -0.41 8.48 -2.36
N PRO A 506 0.54 8.86 -1.48
CA PRO A 506 1.15 7.93 -0.54
C PRO A 506 0.08 7.34 0.39
N GLY A 507 0.30 6.12 0.88
CA GLY A 507 -0.75 5.30 1.51
C GLY A 507 -1.00 4.03 0.69
N LEU A 508 -1.93 3.18 1.13
CA LEU A 508 -2.30 1.96 0.41
C LEU A 508 -1.12 1.08 -0.01
N GLY A 509 -0.16 0.86 0.91
CA GLY A 509 1.03 0.05 0.64
C GLY A 509 2.15 0.80 -0.10
N LEU A 510 1.91 2.06 -0.51
CA LEU A 510 2.92 2.91 -1.14
C LEU A 510 3.53 3.90 -0.14
N SER A 511 4.86 3.86 -0.04
CA SER A 511 5.62 4.84 0.75
C SER A 511 5.62 6.24 0.15
N GLU A 512 5.47 6.32 -1.18
CA GLU A 512 5.41 7.55 -1.96
C GLU A 512 4.31 7.37 -3.01
N GLY A 513 3.43 8.37 -3.18
CA GLY A 513 2.38 8.33 -4.20
C GLY A 513 2.98 8.37 -5.60
N GLN A 514 2.42 7.61 -6.52
CA GLN A 514 2.88 7.54 -7.89
C GLN A 514 1.69 7.63 -8.84
N ASP A 515 1.79 8.49 -9.85
CA ASP A 515 0.85 8.48 -10.97
C ASP A 515 1.12 7.20 -11.79
N TYR A 516 0.51 6.11 -11.35
CA TYR A 516 0.66 4.80 -11.96
C TYR A 516 -0.36 4.65 -13.08
N GLU A 517 0.14 4.58 -14.29
CA GLU A 517 -0.65 4.38 -15.49
C GLU A 517 -0.21 3.09 -16.16
N LEU A 518 -1.18 2.21 -16.40
CA LEU A 518 -1.03 1.02 -17.21
C LEU A 518 -0.95 1.43 -18.68
N HIS A 519 -0.12 0.71 -19.44
CA HIS A 519 0.00 0.87 -20.88
C HIS A 519 -0.49 -0.39 -21.58
N GLU A 520 -1.09 -0.22 -22.76
CA GLU A 520 -1.83 -1.26 -23.50
C GLU A 520 -1.08 -2.58 -23.71
N ASN A 521 0.25 -2.56 -23.78
CA ASN A 521 1.10 -3.74 -23.99
C ASN A 521 2.05 -4.02 -22.83
N TRP A 522 1.79 -3.43 -21.67
CA TRP A 522 2.77 -3.35 -20.58
C TRP A 522 2.12 -3.48 -19.20
N ILE A 523 1.22 -4.44 -19.06
CA ILE A 523 0.57 -4.78 -17.80
C ILE A 523 1.30 -5.97 -17.18
N PHE A 524 1.85 -5.76 -15.97
CA PHE A 524 2.57 -6.80 -15.23
C PHE A 524 1.59 -7.61 -14.38
N ILE A 525 1.49 -8.90 -14.67
CA ILE A 525 0.69 -9.84 -13.90
C ILE A 525 1.55 -10.94 -13.26
N ALA A 526 1.08 -11.48 -12.15
CA ALA A 526 1.64 -12.67 -11.52
C ALA A 526 0.73 -13.90 -11.79
N PRO A 527 1.12 -14.82 -12.69
CA PRO A 527 0.29 -15.96 -13.04
C PRO A 527 0.26 -17.03 -11.94
N VAL A 528 1.28 -17.12 -11.09
CA VAL A 528 1.41 -18.12 -10.03
C VAL A 528 1.93 -17.48 -8.73
N PRO A 529 1.58 -18.03 -7.56
CA PRO A 529 2.09 -17.59 -6.26
C PRO A 529 3.53 -18.07 -6.10
N ARG A 530 4.44 -17.46 -6.86
CA ARG A 530 5.88 -17.69 -6.77
C ARG A 530 6.56 -16.39 -7.13
N ALA A 531 7.13 -15.74 -6.11
CA ALA A 531 7.90 -14.52 -6.27
C ALA A 531 8.89 -14.64 -7.44
N GLY A 532 8.95 -13.60 -8.27
CA GLY A 532 9.82 -13.54 -9.45
C GLY A 532 9.25 -14.12 -10.75
N ARG A 533 8.05 -14.72 -10.75
CA ARG A 533 7.38 -15.17 -11.98
C ARG A 533 6.32 -14.17 -12.42
N PHE A 534 6.60 -13.46 -13.51
CA PHE A 534 5.73 -12.42 -14.04
C PHE A 534 5.46 -12.62 -15.52
N ALA A 535 4.33 -12.14 -15.99
CA ALA A 535 4.01 -12.02 -17.41
C ALA A 535 3.68 -10.56 -17.73
N ILE A 536 4.04 -10.15 -18.94
CA ILE A 536 3.61 -8.88 -19.52
C ILE A 536 2.49 -9.21 -20.50
N VAL A 537 1.35 -8.56 -20.33
CA VAL A 537 0.14 -8.81 -21.13
C VAL A 537 -0.43 -7.51 -21.69
N ASP A 538 -1.29 -7.68 -22.71
CA ASP A 538 -2.14 -6.61 -23.23
C ASP A 538 -3.42 -6.43 -22.40
N SER A 539 -4.12 -5.31 -22.56
CA SER A 539 -5.39 -5.07 -21.84
C SER A 539 -6.48 -6.09 -22.22
N ASP A 540 -6.51 -6.51 -23.48
CA ASP A 540 -7.49 -7.48 -23.99
C ASP A 540 -7.32 -8.88 -23.38
N PHE A 541 -6.15 -9.15 -22.78
CA PHE A 541 -5.90 -10.36 -22.01
C PHE A 541 -6.93 -10.61 -20.92
N PHE A 542 -7.48 -9.55 -20.33
CA PHE A 542 -8.51 -9.62 -19.28
C PHE A 542 -9.90 -10.02 -19.80
N LEU A 543 -10.11 -10.04 -21.12
CA LEU A 543 -11.37 -10.47 -21.75
C LEU A 543 -11.31 -11.88 -22.35
N ARG A 544 -10.15 -12.56 -22.27
CA ARG A 544 -10.00 -13.93 -22.81
C ARG A 544 -10.81 -14.93 -21.98
N GLU A 545 -11.26 -16.00 -22.64
CA GLU A 545 -11.92 -17.11 -21.95
C GLU A 545 -10.94 -17.80 -20.97
N VAL A 546 -11.46 -18.18 -19.79
CA VAL A 546 -10.72 -18.73 -18.65
C VAL A 546 -10.36 -20.20 -18.83
#